data_AF-A0A6A5ATG2-F1
#
_entry.id   AF-A0A6A5ATG2-F1
#
_cell.length_a   1.000
_cell.length_b   1.000
_cell.length_c   1.000
_cell.angle_alpha   90.00
_cell.angle_beta   90.00
_cell.angle_gamma   90.00
#
_symmetry.space_group_name_H-M   'P 1'
#
loop_
_entity.id
_entity.type
_entity.pdbx_description
1 polymer ?
#
loop_
_entity_poly.entity_id
_entity_poly.type
_entity_poly.pdbx_seq_one_letter_code
_entity_poly.pdbx_strand_id
1 'polypeptide(L)'
;MELNQEQLVHELERKHMATSEALLASKARADALEAEVHSLKADAEVHLKHLQGAKSAEHELSIELAQITREKAQLDVQLHSALTLSDQRLEEVRAERERAADQAKKLVELQTSETRALQAQAHLEAKLSPLQLEVARLHKDREHDKVQVEELQNRLVEKSKALTEFRLKHNKKLSEVEHQNASLTEDVDELKKSLQRVTADNAALKDELRIARENAMELHAEHSRALGHLEKELSAQHRLTDLYKDAASDSNLQVESLHAKCETLQTALQEAEDALAEESQKVREETQAHTMHLFTEQTQVSEKKIDELDVALRKALARVAELEAAQSAAATQVATIADLSPTAGDLHLATHGLSPTDMYNRIVELDKQVLDERATKETLEKYLERILNEVTSKAPYLDRLKKENARALAAHDQLSERLDTRNQQLLRIVRELSEAKGGNSTGGSVVVTIEPDDGGMCTSAQWEKVQDELTTLRAEREREQEMVAAVVKQRDMYRVLLSQADSRVVDHHATPSSSSPPRPS
;
A
#
# COMPACT_ATOMS: atom_id res chain seq x y z
N MET A 1 50.40 122.29 231.99
CA MET A 1 51.11 121.06 231.59
C MET A 1 50.08 120.06 231.07
N GLU A 2 50.53 119.00 230.39
CA GLU A 2 49.83 117.72 230.15
C GLU A 2 48.50 117.67 229.35
N LEU A 3 47.50 118.53 229.60
CA LEU A 3 46.11 118.31 229.14
C LEU A 3 45.83 118.52 227.63
N ASN A 4 46.84 118.56 226.75
CA ASN A 4 46.65 118.96 225.34
C ASN A 4 47.40 118.09 224.30
N GLN A 5 47.80 116.87 224.66
CA GLN A 5 48.42 115.91 223.71
C GLN A 5 47.52 114.72 223.35
N GLU A 6 46.67 114.24 224.27
CA GLU A 6 45.86 113.04 224.07
C GLU A 6 44.83 113.16 222.94
N GLN A 7 44.21 114.35 222.77
CA GLN A 7 43.21 114.58 221.72
C GLN A 7 43.76 114.41 220.30
N LEU A 8 45.05 114.66 220.08
CA LEU A 8 45.69 114.52 218.76
C LEU A 8 45.88 113.05 218.36
N VAL A 9 46.07 112.16 219.34
CA VAL A 9 46.31 110.72 219.10
C VAL A 9 45.05 110.05 218.55
N HIS A 10 43.90 110.24 219.21
CA HIS A 10 42.63 109.64 218.77
C HIS A 10 42.14 110.10 217.39
N GLU A 11 42.50 111.32 216.95
CA GLU A 11 42.24 111.74 215.57
C GLU A 11 43.09 110.97 214.54
N LEU A 12 44.34 110.68 214.87
CA LEU A 12 45.25 109.94 213.99
C LEU A 12 44.86 108.46 213.91
N GLU A 13 44.46 107.84 215.02
CA GLU A 13 43.97 106.47 215.07
C GLU A 13 42.73 106.26 214.18
N ARG A 14 41.73 107.16 214.26
CA ARG A 14 40.55 107.11 213.38
C ARG A 14 40.93 107.23 211.90
N LYS A 15 41.85 108.14 211.55
CA LYS A 15 42.33 108.32 210.18
C LYS A 15 43.09 107.09 209.68
N HIS A 16 43.83 106.40 210.54
CA HIS A 16 44.51 105.16 210.18
C HIS A 16 43.56 103.98 209.96
N MET A 17 42.52 103.82 210.81
CA MET A 17 41.51 102.77 210.61
C MET A 17 40.73 102.96 209.30
N ALA A 18 40.21 104.17 209.05
CA ALA A 18 39.45 104.46 207.83
C ALA A 18 40.28 104.27 206.54
N THR A 19 41.58 104.58 206.57
CA THR A 19 42.48 104.33 205.42
C THR A 19 42.84 102.85 205.25
N SER A 20 42.92 102.07 206.34
CA SER A 20 43.10 100.62 206.30
C SER A 20 41.89 99.92 205.68
N GLU A 21 40.67 100.27 206.11
CA GLU A 21 39.42 99.73 205.57
C GLU A 21 39.25 100.06 204.08
N ALA A 22 39.53 101.31 203.69
CA ALA A 22 39.51 101.72 202.28
C ALA A 22 40.54 100.96 201.42
N LEU A 23 41.72 100.66 201.96
CA LEU A 23 42.75 99.87 201.25
C LEU A 23 42.33 98.40 201.08
N LEU A 24 41.68 97.80 202.09
CA LEU A 24 41.15 96.43 202.01
C LEU A 24 40.00 96.33 201.01
N ALA A 25 39.05 97.29 201.02
CA ALA A 25 37.97 97.35 200.04
C ALA A 25 38.48 97.57 198.61
N SER A 26 39.55 98.37 198.45
CA SER A 26 40.24 98.57 197.17
C SER A 26 40.86 97.26 196.64
N LYS A 27 41.59 96.53 197.49
CA LYS A 27 42.20 95.24 197.12
C LYS A 27 41.15 94.20 196.74
N ALA A 28 40.14 93.97 197.58
CA ALA A 28 39.08 93.01 197.27
C ALA A 28 38.35 93.31 195.94
N ARG A 29 38.27 94.59 195.55
CA ARG A 29 37.72 95.00 194.25
C ARG A 29 38.69 94.78 193.09
N ALA A 30 40.00 94.92 193.30
CA ALA A 30 41.01 94.57 192.30
C ALA A 30 41.04 93.05 192.08
N ASP A 31 41.10 92.27 193.16
CA ASP A 31 41.11 90.79 193.12
C ASP A 31 39.88 90.24 192.36
N ALA A 32 38.70 90.83 192.59
CA ALA A 32 37.46 90.48 191.88
C ALA A 32 37.51 90.82 190.37
N LEU A 33 38.07 91.99 190.01
CA LEU A 33 38.23 92.38 188.60
C LEU A 33 39.29 91.53 187.88
N GLU A 34 40.36 91.12 188.56
CA GLU A 34 41.35 90.19 188.00
C GLU A 34 40.74 88.81 187.75
N ALA A 35 39.89 88.32 188.65
CA ALA A 35 39.13 87.08 188.44
C ALA A 35 38.17 87.16 187.25
N GLU A 36 37.41 88.26 187.12
CA GLU A 36 36.48 88.50 186.00
C GLU A 36 37.22 88.64 184.65
N VAL A 37 38.37 89.31 184.64
CA VAL A 37 39.26 89.38 183.47
C VAL A 37 39.84 88.00 183.13
N HIS A 38 40.12 87.14 184.12
CA HIS A 38 40.58 85.77 183.88
C HIS A 38 39.49 84.86 183.32
N SER A 39 38.23 84.94 183.79
CA SER A 39 37.12 84.17 183.20
C SER A 39 36.83 84.64 181.77
N LEU A 40 36.73 85.96 181.53
CA LEU A 40 36.46 86.50 180.20
C LEU A 40 37.57 86.16 179.18
N LYS A 41 38.83 86.03 179.61
CA LYS A 41 39.92 85.50 178.75
C LYS A 41 39.74 84.03 178.42
N ALA A 42 39.36 83.20 179.40
CA ALA A 42 39.09 81.78 179.17
C ALA A 42 37.91 81.57 178.21
N ASP A 43 36.82 82.31 178.39
CA ASP A 43 35.65 82.28 177.51
C ASP A 43 36.02 82.76 176.08
N ALA A 44 36.81 83.82 175.96
CA ALA A 44 37.30 84.31 174.67
C ALA A 44 38.19 83.26 173.96
N GLU A 45 39.07 82.57 174.67
CA GLU A 45 39.85 81.45 174.13
C GLU A 45 38.97 80.28 173.68
N VAL A 46 37.93 79.94 174.45
CA VAL A 46 36.97 78.89 174.10
C VAL A 46 36.20 79.27 172.84
N HIS A 47 35.71 80.51 172.72
CA HIS A 47 35.05 81.00 171.52
C HIS A 47 35.99 81.04 170.30
N LEU A 48 37.26 81.40 170.47
CA LEU A 48 38.24 81.42 169.39
C LEU A 48 38.55 80.00 168.88
N LYS A 49 38.66 79.00 169.78
CA LYS A 49 38.78 77.57 169.44
C LYS A 49 37.53 77.06 168.70
N HIS A 50 36.33 77.44 169.14
CA HIS A 50 35.09 77.10 168.43
C HIS A 50 35.01 77.74 167.04
N LEU A 51 35.43 79.00 166.89
CA LEU A 51 35.47 79.69 165.60
C LEU A 51 36.49 79.07 164.63
N GLN A 52 37.61 78.55 165.14
CA GLN A 52 38.58 77.78 164.34
C GLN A 52 37.99 76.44 163.88
N GLY A 53 37.35 75.68 164.76
CA GLY A 53 36.68 74.42 164.42
C GLY A 53 35.49 74.59 163.45
N ALA A 54 34.72 75.67 163.59
CA ALA A 54 33.66 76.01 162.65
C ALA A 54 34.22 76.32 161.25
N LYS A 55 35.37 77.01 161.16
CA LYS A 55 36.04 77.33 159.89
C LYS A 55 36.70 76.12 159.23
N SER A 56 37.23 75.15 159.98
CA SER A 56 37.71 73.89 159.39
C SER A 56 36.54 73.08 158.84
N ALA A 57 35.44 72.95 159.59
CA ALA A 57 34.23 72.28 159.12
C ALA A 57 33.59 72.97 157.90
N GLU A 58 33.54 74.30 157.86
CA GLU A 58 33.09 75.07 156.69
C GLU A 58 33.98 74.81 155.47
N HIS A 59 35.30 74.71 155.65
CA HIS A 59 36.24 74.40 154.58
C HIS A 59 36.12 72.96 154.09
N GLU A 60 35.95 71.99 155.00
CA GLU A 60 35.70 70.59 154.71
C GLU A 60 34.39 70.41 153.91
N LEU A 61 33.28 70.98 154.38
CA LEU A 61 31.99 70.98 153.67
C LEU A 61 32.09 71.68 152.30
N SER A 62 32.88 72.75 152.18
CA SER A 62 33.12 73.42 150.90
C SER A 62 33.90 72.52 149.92
N ILE A 63 34.86 71.75 150.42
CA ILE A 63 35.58 70.72 149.64
C ILE A 63 34.65 69.58 149.23
N GLU A 64 33.81 69.07 150.13
CA GLU A 64 32.83 68.01 149.84
C GLU A 64 31.80 68.48 148.80
N LEU A 65 31.23 69.68 148.93
CA LEU A 65 30.35 70.27 147.93
C LEU A 65 31.06 70.45 146.58
N ALA A 66 32.35 70.82 146.57
CA ALA A 66 33.17 70.89 145.37
C ALA A 66 33.52 69.51 144.78
N GLN A 67 33.45 68.42 145.54
CA GLN A 67 33.58 67.05 145.04
C GLN A 67 32.24 66.58 144.47
N ILE A 68 31.15 66.66 145.24
CA ILE A 68 29.79 66.25 144.83
C ILE A 68 29.34 66.98 143.56
N THR A 69 29.67 68.27 143.40
CA THR A 69 29.34 69.01 142.16
C THR A 69 30.15 68.54 140.95
N ARG A 70 31.40 68.09 141.13
CA ARG A 70 32.22 67.47 140.06
C ARG A 70 31.72 66.08 139.70
N GLU A 71 31.40 65.26 140.70
CA GLU A 71 30.84 63.92 140.51
C GLU A 71 29.48 63.99 139.81
N LYS A 72 28.60 64.91 140.25
CA LYS A 72 27.33 65.17 139.55
C LYS A 72 27.58 65.58 138.10
N ALA A 73 28.49 66.53 137.83
CA ALA A 73 28.80 66.94 136.46
C ALA A 73 29.35 65.78 135.60
N GLN A 74 30.14 64.86 136.19
CA GLN A 74 30.61 63.66 135.51
C GLN A 74 29.47 62.67 135.22
N LEU A 75 28.56 62.44 136.17
CA LEU A 75 27.38 61.59 136.00
C LEU A 75 26.39 62.20 134.99
N ASP A 76 26.17 63.51 135.01
CA ASP A 76 25.37 64.23 134.03
C ASP A 76 25.96 64.03 132.62
N VAL A 77 27.29 64.18 132.44
CA VAL A 77 27.97 63.91 131.15
C VAL A 77 27.87 62.44 130.72
N GLN A 78 28.03 61.49 131.65
CA GLN A 78 27.87 60.06 131.37
C GLN A 78 26.43 59.70 131.00
N LEU A 79 25.43 60.31 131.64
CA LEU A 79 24.02 60.12 131.31
C LEU A 79 23.69 60.66 129.92
N HIS A 80 24.18 61.86 129.57
CA HIS A 80 23.98 62.42 128.23
C HIS A 80 24.70 61.61 127.14
N SER A 81 25.88 61.04 127.40
CA SER A 81 26.57 60.17 126.44
C SER A 81 25.89 58.80 126.29
N ALA A 82 25.34 58.24 127.38
CA ALA A 82 24.55 57.01 127.34
C ALA A 82 23.20 57.19 126.63
N LEU A 83 22.51 58.31 126.86
CA LEU A 83 21.27 58.66 126.16
C LEU A 83 21.50 58.87 124.67
N THR A 84 22.48 59.69 124.28
CA THR A 84 22.79 59.92 122.86
C THR A 84 23.25 58.65 122.14
N LEU A 85 24.00 57.76 122.79
CA LEU A 85 24.32 56.44 122.24
C LEU A 85 23.07 55.55 122.13
N SER A 86 22.17 55.58 123.12
CA SER A 86 20.90 54.84 123.07
C SER A 86 20.00 55.31 121.92
N ASP A 87 19.88 56.62 121.72
CA ASP A 87 19.10 57.20 120.63
C ASP A 87 19.70 56.83 119.27
N GLN A 88 21.03 56.90 119.11
CA GLN A 88 21.72 56.41 117.92
C GLN A 88 21.45 54.93 117.64
N ARG A 89 21.50 54.06 118.66
CA ARG A 89 21.15 52.63 118.49
C ARG A 89 19.67 52.42 118.16
N LEU A 90 18.76 53.23 118.70
CA LEU A 90 17.34 53.20 118.33
C LEU A 90 17.11 53.65 116.89
N GLU A 91 17.85 54.64 116.39
CA GLU A 91 17.82 55.08 115.00
C GLU A 91 18.40 54.04 114.04
N GLU A 92 19.54 53.42 114.38
CA GLU A 92 20.10 52.28 113.63
C GLU A 92 19.08 51.13 113.52
N VAL A 93 18.48 50.71 114.64
CA VAL A 93 17.49 49.61 114.66
C VAL A 93 16.19 50.00 113.92
N ARG A 94 15.78 51.27 113.92
CA ARG A 94 14.68 51.75 113.07
C ARG A 94 15.05 51.63 111.58
N ALA A 95 16.22 52.15 111.19
CA ALA A 95 16.68 52.08 109.80
C ALA A 95 16.90 50.64 109.30
N GLU A 96 17.35 49.72 110.16
CA GLU A 96 17.43 48.30 109.83
C GLU A 96 16.04 47.65 109.68
N ARG A 97 15.08 47.98 110.55
CA ARG A 97 13.68 47.53 110.41
C ARG A 97 13.03 48.06 109.13
N GLU A 98 13.31 49.29 108.74
CA GLU A 98 12.84 49.88 107.48
C GLU A 98 13.45 49.18 106.27
N ARG A 99 14.78 48.96 106.25
CA ARG A 99 15.46 48.17 105.20
C ARG A 99 14.91 46.75 105.10
N ALA A 100 14.68 46.09 106.24
CA ALA A 100 14.10 44.73 106.28
C ALA A 100 12.65 44.71 105.78
N ALA A 101 11.84 45.71 106.14
CA ALA A 101 10.48 45.86 105.63
C ALA A 101 10.46 46.12 104.11
N ASP A 102 11.39 46.92 103.58
CA ASP A 102 11.52 47.15 102.13
C ASP A 102 12.06 45.94 101.36
N GLN A 103 12.94 45.15 101.97
CA GLN A 103 13.33 43.84 101.43
C GLN A 103 12.14 42.87 101.42
N ALA A 104 11.34 42.84 102.48
CA ALA A 104 10.13 42.01 102.54
C ALA A 104 9.08 42.41 101.49
N LYS A 105 8.84 43.72 101.29
CA LYS A 105 8.00 44.23 100.19
C LYS A 105 8.49 43.73 98.83
N LYS A 106 9.78 43.91 98.54
CA LYS A 106 10.40 43.47 97.27
C LYS A 106 10.31 41.95 97.06
N LEU A 107 10.46 41.14 98.12
CA LEU A 107 10.27 39.70 98.04
C LEU A 107 8.81 39.32 97.71
N VAL A 108 7.83 40.02 98.28
CA VAL A 108 6.40 39.83 97.95
C VAL A 108 6.08 40.33 96.54
N GLU A 109 6.67 41.42 96.07
CA GLU A 109 6.55 41.91 94.69
C GLU A 109 7.14 40.92 93.67
N LEU A 110 8.28 40.30 94.00
CA LEU A 110 8.89 39.24 93.20
C LEU A 110 8.01 37.97 93.21
N GLN A 111 7.57 37.48 94.37
CA GLN A 111 6.69 36.30 94.45
C GLN A 111 5.33 36.53 93.76
N THR A 112 4.77 37.74 93.83
CA THR A 112 3.51 38.07 93.14
C THR A 112 3.67 38.32 91.64
N SER A 113 4.88 38.62 91.15
CA SER A 113 5.16 38.66 89.71
C SER A 113 5.53 37.28 89.15
N GLU A 114 6.27 36.46 89.89
CA GLU A 114 6.56 35.05 89.60
C GLU A 114 5.29 34.22 89.51
N THR A 115 4.40 34.30 90.52
CA THR A 115 3.12 33.57 90.49
C THR A 115 2.20 34.01 89.36
N ARG A 116 2.19 35.30 88.98
CA ARG A 116 1.49 35.77 87.76
C ARG A 116 2.12 35.22 86.48
N ALA A 117 3.45 35.13 86.40
CA ALA A 117 4.14 34.55 85.25
C ALA A 117 3.83 33.05 85.10
N LEU A 118 3.84 32.29 86.20
CA LEU A 118 3.45 30.86 86.22
C LEU A 118 1.98 30.66 85.85
N GLN A 119 1.07 31.54 86.32
CA GLN A 119 -0.34 31.53 85.90
C GLN A 119 -0.49 31.84 84.40
N ALA A 120 0.26 32.81 83.88
CA ALA A 120 0.28 33.13 82.45
C ALA A 120 0.82 31.96 81.60
N GLN A 121 1.89 31.28 82.06
CA GLN A 121 2.41 30.08 81.42
C GLN A 121 1.37 28.96 81.39
N ALA A 122 0.74 28.63 82.54
CA ALA A 122 -0.30 27.60 82.61
C ALA A 122 -1.50 27.93 81.69
N HIS A 123 -1.88 29.22 81.57
CA HIS A 123 -2.90 29.66 80.61
C HIS A 123 -2.48 29.57 79.14
N LEU A 124 -1.18 29.61 78.83
CA LEU A 124 -0.67 29.38 77.47
C LEU A 124 -0.58 27.88 77.16
N GLU A 125 -0.10 27.06 78.10
CA GLU A 125 -0.05 25.60 77.96
C GLU A 125 -1.46 24.99 77.80
N ALA A 126 -2.44 25.47 78.56
CA ALA A 126 -3.85 25.09 78.43
C ALA A 126 -4.47 25.50 77.08
N LYS A 127 -3.92 26.49 76.37
CA LYS A 127 -4.29 26.86 74.99
C LYS A 127 -3.49 26.08 73.94
N LEU A 128 -2.25 25.72 74.25
CA LEU A 128 -1.37 24.97 73.37
C LEU A 128 -1.87 23.54 73.15
N SER A 129 -2.34 22.86 74.21
CA SER A 129 -2.83 21.48 74.13
C SER A 129 -3.98 21.26 73.13
N PRO A 130 -5.10 22.02 73.14
CA PRO A 130 -6.17 21.85 72.15
C PRO A 130 -5.70 22.19 70.73
N LEU A 131 -4.83 23.20 70.55
CA LEU A 131 -4.27 23.54 69.25
C LEU A 131 -3.36 22.43 68.70
N GLN A 132 -2.58 21.74 69.56
CA GLN A 132 -1.80 20.58 69.17
C GLN A 132 -2.69 19.40 68.73
N LEU A 133 -3.81 19.17 69.43
CA LEU A 133 -4.80 18.14 69.04
C LEU A 133 -5.50 18.49 67.72
N GLU A 134 -5.84 19.76 67.51
CA GLU A 134 -6.42 20.26 66.26
C GLU A 134 -5.44 20.13 65.08
N VAL A 135 -4.18 20.53 65.25
CA VAL A 135 -3.12 20.34 64.24
C VAL A 135 -2.88 18.85 63.96
N ALA A 136 -2.86 17.99 64.98
CA ALA A 136 -2.71 16.55 64.80
C ALA A 136 -3.90 15.91 64.08
N ARG A 137 -5.12 16.43 64.30
CA ARG A 137 -6.32 16.05 63.54
C ARG A 137 -6.20 16.52 62.09
N LEU A 138 -6.00 17.81 61.85
CA LEU A 138 -5.89 18.40 60.51
C LEU A 138 -4.78 17.75 59.68
N HIS A 139 -3.71 17.29 60.33
CA HIS A 139 -2.66 16.51 59.66
C HIS A 139 -3.19 15.13 59.21
N LYS A 140 -3.91 14.39 60.06
CA LYS A 140 -4.53 13.11 59.68
C LYS A 140 -5.58 13.28 58.58
N ASP A 141 -6.44 14.30 58.71
CA ASP A 141 -7.47 14.63 57.73
C ASP A 141 -6.79 14.94 56.37
N ARG A 142 -5.71 15.73 56.35
CA ARG A 142 -4.90 16.01 55.14
C ARG A 142 -4.24 14.76 54.54
N GLU A 143 -3.62 13.90 55.35
CA GLU A 143 -3.00 12.67 54.82
C GLU A 143 -4.06 11.68 54.28
N HIS A 144 -5.28 11.68 54.82
CA HIS A 144 -6.41 10.94 54.26
C HIS A 144 -6.85 11.51 52.91
N ASP A 145 -7.02 12.84 52.81
CA ASP A 145 -7.37 13.53 51.56
C ASP A 145 -6.34 13.28 50.45
N LYS A 146 -5.03 13.25 50.78
CA LYS A 146 -3.98 12.87 49.82
C LYS A 146 -4.20 11.46 49.26
N VAL A 147 -4.44 10.47 50.13
CA VAL A 147 -4.66 9.08 49.69
C VAL A 147 -5.91 8.98 48.80
N GLN A 148 -6.98 9.73 49.11
CA GLN A 148 -8.14 9.82 48.21
C GLN A 148 -7.78 10.45 46.85
N VAL A 149 -6.97 11.51 46.84
CA VAL A 149 -6.51 12.16 45.60
C VAL A 149 -5.63 11.21 44.78
N GLU A 150 -4.72 10.46 45.40
CA GLU A 150 -3.88 9.45 44.75
C GLU A 150 -4.72 8.30 44.18
N GLU A 151 -5.73 7.79 44.92
CA GLU A 151 -6.69 6.82 44.39
C GLU A 151 -7.47 7.35 43.17
N LEU A 152 -7.94 8.60 43.23
CA LEU A 152 -8.69 9.23 42.14
C LEU A 152 -7.81 9.49 40.91
N GLN A 153 -6.55 9.91 41.11
CA GLN A 153 -5.57 10.05 40.03
C GLN A 153 -5.26 8.69 39.38
N ASN A 154 -5.04 7.63 40.17
CA ASN A 154 -4.80 6.29 39.64
C ASN A 154 -6.01 5.79 38.83
N ARG A 155 -7.24 5.91 39.36
CA ARG A 155 -8.49 5.56 38.63
C ARG A 155 -8.68 6.39 37.36
N LEU A 156 -8.24 7.65 37.34
CA LEU A 156 -8.28 8.51 36.15
C LEU A 156 -7.26 8.06 35.10
N VAL A 157 -6.04 7.70 35.52
CA VAL A 157 -4.99 7.15 34.64
C VAL A 157 -5.41 5.79 34.05
N GLU A 158 -6.00 4.90 34.85
CA GLU A 158 -6.57 3.63 34.39
C GLU A 158 -7.67 3.83 33.35
N LYS A 159 -8.65 4.69 33.63
CA LYS A 159 -9.72 5.03 32.66
C LYS A 159 -9.17 5.67 31.39
N SER A 160 -8.12 6.49 31.51
CA SER A 160 -7.45 7.11 30.36
C SER A 160 -6.72 6.06 29.49
N LYS A 161 -6.01 5.11 30.11
CA LYS A 161 -5.40 3.95 29.42
C LYS A 161 -6.44 3.06 28.75
N ALA A 162 -7.53 2.75 29.44
CA ALA A 162 -8.64 1.98 28.87
C ALA A 162 -9.28 2.69 27.67
N LEU A 163 -9.39 4.03 27.71
CA LEU A 163 -9.90 4.83 26.60
C LEU A 163 -8.93 4.89 25.41
N THR A 164 -7.61 5.02 25.63
CA THR A 164 -6.63 5.00 24.53
C THR A 164 -6.51 3.60 23.91
N GLU A 165 -6.53 2.53 24.72
CA GLU A 165 -6.65 1.16 24.23
C GLU A 165 -7.93 0.92 23.42
N PHE A 166 -9.08 1.40 23.91
CA PHE A 166 -10.36 1.28 23.21
C PHE A 166 -10.31 2.00 21.85
N ARG A 167 -9.78 3.23 21.81
CA ARG A 167 -9.58 4.00 20.56
C ARG A 167 -8.63 3.27 19.60
N LEU A 168 -7.51 2.74 20.08
CA LEU A 168 -6.53 2.02 19.26
C LEU A 168 -7.11 0.71 18.71
N LYS A 169 -7.85 -0.05 19.53
CA LYS A 169 -8.56 -1.27 19.11
C LYS A 169 -9.67 -0.98 18.07
N HIS A 170 -10.36 0.16 18.18
CA HIS A 170 -11.37 0.56 17.18
C HIS A 170 -10.76 1.15 15.91
N ASN A 171 -9.65 1.90 16.00
CA ASN A 171 -8.95 2.41 14.83
C ASN A 171 -8.31 1.28 14.00
N LYS A 172 -7.74 0.25 14.65
CA LYS A 172 -7.31 -0.98 13.94
C LYS A 172 -8.46 -1.64 13.19
N LYS A 173 -9.58 -1.90 13.86
CA LYS A 173 -10.79 -2.45 13.22
C LYS A 173 -11.34 -1.58 12.09
N LEU A 174 -11.27 -0.25 12.23
CA LEU A 174 -11.67 0.67 11.19
C LEU A 174 -10.79 0.49 9.95
N SER A 175 -9.46 0.48 10.10
CA SER A 175 -8.54 0.29 8.98
C SER A 175 -8.54 -1.13 8.40
N GLU A 176 -8.83 -2.16 9.20
CA GLU A 176 -9.14 -3.51 8.72
C GLU A 176 -10.38 -3.50 7.79
N VAL A 177 -11.44 -2.80 8.18
CA VAL A 177 -12.69 -2.66 7.40
C VAL A 177 -12.50 -1.73 6.19
N GLU A 178 -11.73 -0.65 6.30
CA GLU A 178 -11.38 0.23 5.18
C GLU A 178 -10.59 -0.54 4.11
N HIS A 179 -9.61 -1.36 4.51
CA HIS A 179 -8.86 -2.21 3.59
C HIS A 179 -9.73 -3.29 2.93
N GLN A 180 -10.64 -3.94 3.67
CA GLN A 180 -11.60 -4.89 3.10
C GLN A 180 -12.58 -4.23 2.13
N ASN A 181 -13.03 -3.00 2.38
CA ASN A 181 -13.85 -2.26 1.44
C ASN A 181 -13.06 -1.84 0.19
N ALA A 182 -11.79 -1.49 0.33
CA ALA A 182 -10.91 -1.20 -0.81
C ALA A 182 -10.74 -2.43 -1.70
N SER A 183 -10.34 -3.59 -1.15
CA SER A 183 -10.16 -4.81 -1.94
C SER A 183 -11.46 -5.28 -2.60
N LEU A 184 -12.59 -5.25 -1.88
CA LEU A 184 -13.90 -5.59 -2.46
C LEU A 184 -14.34 -4.59 -3.54
N THR A 185 -13.90 -3.33 -3.49
CA THR A 185 -14.16 -2.35 -4.56
C THR A 185 -13.29 -2.64 -5.79
N GLU A 186 -12.03 -3.04 -5.59
CA GLU A 186 -11.13 -3.48 -6.65
C GLU A 186 -11.67 -4.75 -7.34
N ASP A 187 -12.02 -5.79 -6.57
CA ASP A 187 -12.67 -7.03 -7.04
C ASP A 187 -13.93 -6.70 -7.89
N VAL A 188 -14.80 -5.83 -7.38
CA VAL A 188 -16.02 -5.41 -8.06
C VAL A 188 -15.72 -4.64 -9.36
N ASP A 189 -14.67 -3.82 -9.40
CA ASP A 189 -14.26 -3.12 -10.62
C ASP A 189 -13.54 -4.03 -11.62
N GLU A 190 -12.82 -5.05 -11.19
CA GLU A 190 -12.31 -6.12 -12.07
C GLU A 190 -13.46 -6.96 -12.67
N LEU A 191 -14.46 -7.32 -11.86
CA LEU A 191 -15.66 -8.01 -12.30
C LEU A 191 -16.49 -7.16 -13.27
N LYS A 192 -16.60 -5.84 -13.07
CA LYS A 192 -17.20 -4.92 -14.06
C LYS A 192 -16.43 -4.93 -15.37
N LYS A 193 -15.08 -4.85 -15.33
CA LYS A 193 -14.22 -4.84 -16.52
C LYS A 193 -14.30 -6.17 -17.29
N SER A 194 -14.35 -7.32 -16.59
CA SER A 194 -14.49 -8.63 -17.22
C SER A 194 -15.89 -8.83 -17.81
N LEU A 195 -16.95 -8.42 -17.10
CA LEU A 195 -18.32 -8.42 -17.62
C LEU A 195 -18.45 -7.53 -18.87
N GLN A 196 -17.87 -6.32 -18.86
CA GLN A 196 -17.86 -5.42 -20.02
C GLN A 196 -17.21 -6.06 -21.25
N ARG A 197 -16.05 -6.72 -21.08
CA ARG A 197 -15.40 -7.50 -22.16
C ARG A 197 -16.33 -8.58 -22.69
N VAL A 198 -16.84 -9.45 -21.81
CA VAL A 198 -17.74 -10.54 -22.19
C VAL A 198 -19.02 -10.03 -22.88
N THR A 199 -19.56 -8.86 -22.50
CA THR A 199 -20.70 -8.26 -23.20
C THR A 199 -20.35 -7.70 -24.58
N ALA A 200 -19.13 -7.16 -24.77
CA ALA A 200 -18.64 -6.71 -26.06
C ALA A 200 -18.35 -7.89 -27.00
N ASP A 201 -17.70 -8.94 -26.49
CA ASP A 201 -17.45 -10.19 -27.22
C ASP A 201 -18.77 -10.85 -27.65
N ASN A 202 -19.78 -10.88 -26.76
CA ASN A 202 -21.13 -11.35 -27.08
C ASN A 202 -21.89 -10.44 -28.07
N ALA A 203 -21.53 -9.16 -28.22
CA ALA A 203 -22.09 -8.30 -29.23
C ALA A 203 -21.44 -8.59 -30.60
N ALA A 204 -20.10 -8.64 -30.65
CA ALA A 204 -19.35 -9.00 -31.85
C ALA A 204 -19.78 -10.37 -32.41
N LEU A 205 -19.87 -11.40 -31.56
CA LEU A 205 -20.34 -12.73 -31.97
C LEU A 205 -21.79 -12.74 -32.48
N LYS A 206 -22.66 -11.83 -32.02
CA LYS A 206 -24.03 -11.70 -32.55
C LYS A 206 -24.04 -11.03 -33.93
N ASP A 207 -23.18 -10.05 -34.16
CA ASP A 207 -23.05 -9.41 -35.47
C ASP A 207 -22.37 -10.31 -36.50
N GLU A 208 -21.32 -11.05 -36.13
CA GLU A 208 -20.71 -12.10 -36.96
C GLU A 208 -21.75 -13.18 -37.33
N LEU A 209 -22.55 -13.64 -36.36
CA LEU A 209 -23.60 -14.62 -36.56
C LEU A 209 -24.81 -14.06 -37.34
N ARG A 210 -25.04 -12.75 -37.32
CA ARG A 210 -26.00 -12.06 -38.20
C ARG A 210 -25.50 -12.06 -39.65
N ILE A 211 -24.27 -11.62 -39.88
CA ILE A 211 -23.63 -11.59 -41.21
C ILE A 211 -23.55 -13.01 -41.80
N ALA A 212 -23.17 -14.01 -41.00
CA ALA A 212 -23.13 -15.40 -41.45
C ALA A 212 -24.51 -15.95 -41.86
N ARG A 213 -25.60 -15.49 -41.22
CA ARG A 213 -26.97 -15.83 -41.61
C ARG A 213 -27.40 -15.12 -42.89
N GLU A 214 -27.06 -13.84 -43.03
CA GLU A 214 -27.33 -13.04 -44.23
C GLU A 214 -26.64 -13.68 -45.45
N ASN A 215 -25.33 -13.95 -45.36
CA ASN A 215 -24.57 -14.66 -46.40
C ASN A 215 -25.16 -16.05 -46.72
N ALA A 216 -25.63 -16.80 -45.72
CA ALA A 216 -26.27 -18.10 -45.94
C ALA A 216 -27.63 -18.00 -46.65
N MET A 217 -28.40 -16.94 -46.39
CA MET A 217 -29.64 -16.65 -47.12
C MET A 217 -29.37 -16.23 -48.56
N GLU A 218 -28.31 -15.44 -48.81
CA GLU A 218 -27.89 -15.05 -50.15
C GLU A 218 -27.43 -16.26 -50.97
N LEU A 219 -26.53 -17.09 -50.43
CA LEU A 219 -26.10 -18.34 -51.07
C LEU A 219 -27.25 -19.32 -51.32
N HIS A 220 -28.22 -19.41 -50.40
CA HIS A 220 -29.41 -20.23 -50.62
C HIS A 220 -30.29 -19.66 -51.75
N ALA A 221 -30.47 -18.34 -51.82
CA ALA A 221 -31.21 -17.70 -52.91
C ALA A 221 -30.50 -17.85 -54.26
N GLU A 222 -29.17 -17.78 -54.31
CA GLU A 222 -28.37 -18.07 -55.50
C GLU A 222 -28.49 -19.54 -55.93
N HIS A 223 -28.40 -20.48 -54.99
CA HIS A 223 -28.60 -21.89 -55.25
C HIS A 223 -30.02 -22.17 -55.78
N SER A 224 -31.06 -21.57 -55.19
CA SER A 224 -32.44 -21.68 -55.68
C SER A 224 -32.63 -21.06 -57.07
N ARG A 225 -31.95 -19.95 -57.40
CA ARG A 225 -31.93 -19.42 -58.77
C ARG A 225 -31.27 -20.42 -59.72
N ALA A 226 -30.10 -20.95 -59.36
CA ALA A 226 -29.35 -21.90 -60.19
C ALA A 226 -30.14 -23.20 -60.45
N LEU A 227 -30.75 -23.79 -59.42
CA LEU A 227 -31.69 -24.92 -59.58
C LEU A 227 -32.85 -24.53 -60.52
N GLY A 228 -33.49 -23.39 -60.28
CA GLY A 228 -34.57 -22.89 -61.15
C GLY A 228 -34.12 -22.47 -62.56
N HIS A 229 -32.82 -22.45 -62.88
CA HIS A 229 -32.29 -22.35 -64.25
C HIS A 229 -32.08 -23.76 -64.84
N LEU A 230 -31.42 -24.65 -64.09
CA LEU A 230 -31.21 -26.05 -64.48
C LEU A 230 -32.53 -26.80 -64.72
N GLU A 231 -33.57 -26.55 -63.93
CA GLU A 231 -34.93 -27.10 -64.13
C GLU A 231 -35.55 -26.62 -65.45
N LYS A 232 -35.34 -25.34 -65.82
CA LYS A 232 -35.83 -24.79 -67.09
C LYS A 232 -35.09 -25.41 -68.27
N GLU A 233 -33.77 -25.50 -68.18
CA GLU A 233 -32.91 -26.17 -69.18
C GLU A 233 -33.30 -27.65 -69.32
N LEU A 234 -33.44 -28.37 -68.21
CA LEU A 234 -33.92 -29.76 -68.18
C LEU A 234 -35.30 -29.89 -68.84
N SER A 235 -36.23 -28.97 -68.57
CA SER A 235 -37.56 -28.97 -69.20
C SER A 235 -37.51 -28.68 -70.71
N ALA A 236 -36.55 -27.86 -71.16
CA ALA A 236 -36.31 -27.59 -72.57
C ALA A 236 -35.68 -28.80 -73.28
N GLN A 237 -34.74 -29.50 -72.62
CA GLN A 237 -34.15 -30.73 -73.13
C GLN A 237 -35.17 -31.88 -73.19
N HIS A 238 -36.10 -31.98 -72.22
CA HIS A 238 -37.23 -32.92 -72.31
C HIS A 238 -38.10 -32.61 -73.53
N ARG A 239 -38.56 -31.36 -73.70
CA ARG A 239 -39.34 -30.95 -74.88
C ARG A 239 -38.61 -31.19 -76.20
N LEU A 240 -37.29 -30.98 -76.25
CA LEU A 240 -36.48 -31.27 -77.43
C LEU A 240 -36.38 -32.78 -77.69
N THR A 241 -36.29 -33.59 -76.63
CA THR A 241 -36.30 -35.07 -76.72
C THR A 241 -37.66 -35.58 -77.17
N ASP A 242 -38.75 -35.01 -76.67
CA ASP A 242 -40.11 -35.31 -77.12
C ASP A 242 -40.28 -34.94 -78.61
N LEU A 243 -39.87 -33.74 -79.04
CA LEU A 243 -39.90 -33.34 -80.45
C LEU A 243 -39.04 -34.25 -81.35
N TYR A 244 -37.87 -34.68 -80.91
CA TYR A 244 -37.05 -35.64 -81.66
C TYR A 244 -37.68 -37.04 -81.69
N LYS A 245 -38.36 -37.47 -80.62
CA LYS A 245 -39.08 -38.73 -80.56
C LYS A 245 -40.33 -38.72 -81.44
N ASP A 246 -41.08 -37.63 -81.45
CA ASP A 246 -42.24 -37.43 -82.31
C ASP A 246 -41.79 -37.41 -83.78
N ALA A 247 -40.76 -36.64 -84.14
CA ALA A 247 -40.18 -36.64 -85.49
C ALA A 247 -39.58 -38.00 -85.90
N ALA A 248 -39.00 -38.76 -84.95
CA ALA A 248 -38.56 -40.14 -85.18
C ALA A 248 -39.75 -41.08 -85.40
N SER A 249 -40.89 -40.86 -84.73
CA SER A 249 -42.12 -41.62 -84.96
C SER A 249 -42.78 -41.28 -86.30
N ASP A 250 -42.84 -40.00 -86.69
CA ASP A 250 -43.34 -39.56 -88.00
C ASP A 250 -42.48 -40.11 -89.15
N SER A 251 -41.15 -40.09 -88.99
CA SER A 251 -40.24 -40.66 -90.00
C SER A 251 -40.28 -42.19 -90.01
N ASN A 252 -40.47 -42.87 -88.87
CA ASN A 252 -40.75 -44.31 -88.86
C ASN A 252 -42.09 -44.63 -89.55
N LEU A 253 -43.17 -43.88 -89.30
CA LEU A 253 -44.45 -44.04 -90.01
C LEU A 253 -44.33 -43.78 -91.52
N GLN A 254 -43.47 -42.84 -91.93
CA GLN A 254 -43.12 -42.65 -93.35
C GLN A 254 -42.33 -43.85 -93.90
N VAL A 255 -41.38 -44.41 -93.15
CA VAL A 255 -40.62 -45.61 -93.54
C VAL A 255 -41.53 -46.84 -93.62
N GLU A 256 -42.45 -47.05 -92.67
CA GLU A 256 -43.47 -48.10 -92.72
C GLU A 256 -44.40 -47.92 -93.93
N SER A 257 -44.86 -46.69 -94.19
CA SER A 257 -45.67 -46.37 -95.36
C SER A 257 -44.91 -46.55 -96.68
N LEU A 258 -43.59 -46.37 -96.71
CA LEU A 258 -42.75 -46.65 -97.87
C LEU A 258 -42.46 -48.16 -97.99
N HIS A 259 -42.28 -48.87 -96.88
CA HIS A 259 -42.07 -50.30 -96.84
C HIS A 259 -43.30 -51.04 -97.36
N ALA A 260 -44.50 -50.72 -96.86
CA ALA A 260 -45.75 -51.26 -97.38
C ALA A 260 -45.96 -50.95 -98.88
N LYS A 261 -45.52 -49.77 -99.37
CA LYS A 261 -45.51 -49.49 -100.81
C LYS A 261 -44.54 -50.39 -101.56
N CYS A 262 -43.31 -50.58 -101.05
CA CYS A 262 -42.33 -51.50 -101.62
C CYS A 262 -42.84 -52.95 -101.62
N GLU A 263 -43.53 -53.41 -100.56
CA GLU A 263 -44.19 -54.72 -100.52
C GLU A 263 -45.27 -54.81 -101.59
N THR A 264 -46.16 -53.82 -101.73
CA THR A 264 -47.18 -53.85 -102.81
C THR A 264 -46.59 -53.77 -104.22
N LEU A 265 -45.42 -53.15 -104.38
CA LEU A 265 -44.67 -53.15 -105.65
C LEU A 265 -43.95 -54.48 -105.88
N GLN A 266 -43.50 -55.17 -104.83
CA GLN A 266 -42.94 -56.53 -104.91
C GLN A 266 -44.02 -57.57 -105.22
N THR A 267 -45.22 -57.48 -104.62
CA THR A 267 -46.33 -58.37 -104.99
C THR A 267 -46.82 -58.10 -106.40
N ALA A 268 -46.98 -56.83 -106.81
CA ALA A 268 -47.34 -56.50 -108.19
C ALA A 268 -46.26 -56.89 -109.21
N LEU A 269 -44.97 -56.88 -108.83
CA LEU A 269 -43.88 -57.40 -109.64
C LEU A 269 -43.94 -58.93 -109.74
N GLN A 270 -44.16 -59.64 -108.62
CA GLN A 270 -44.32 -61.09 -108.61
C GLN A 270 -45.54 -61.53 -109.44
N GLU A 271 -46.69 -60.86 -109.29
CA GLU A 271 -47.89 -61.08 -110.11
C GLU A 271 -47.61 -60.84 -111.60
N ALA A 272 -46.76 -59.86 -111.95
CA ALA A 272 -46.35 -59.61 -113.33
C ALA A 272 -45.32 -60.63 -113.86
N GLU A 273 -44.41 -61.14 -113.02
CA GLU A 273 -43.48 -62.22 -113.36
C GLU A 273 -44.22 -63.55 -113.53
N ASP A 274 -45.19 -63.85 -112.66
CA ASP A 274 -46.04 -65.04 -112.72
C ASP A 274 -46.96 -64.99 -113.96
N ALA A 275 -47.57 -63.82 -114.26
CA ALA A 275 -48.35 -63.62 -115.49
C ALA A 275 -47.47 -63.73 -116.76
N LEU A 276 -46.22 -63.24 -116.72
CA LEU A 276 -45.26 -63.43 -117.81
C LEU A 276 -44.85 -64.90 -117.95
N ALA A 277 -44.77 -65.65 -116.85
CA ALA A 277 -44.52 -67.09 -116.85
C ALA A 277 -45.71 -67.87 -117.43
N GLU A 278 -46.95 -67.50 -117.11
CA GLU A 278 -48.17 -68.04 -117.73
C GLU A 278 -48.21 -67.78 -119.23
N GLU A 279 -48.01 -66.53 -119.69
CA GLU A 279 -47.97 -66.22 -121.13
C GLU A 279 -46.81 -66.95 -121.82
N SER A 280 -45.65 -67.04 -121.18
CA SER A 280 -44.52 -67.85 -121.67
C SER A 280 -44.84 -69.35 -121.72
N GLN A 281 -45.76 -69.85 -120.90
CA GLN A 281 -46.25 -71.22 -120.97
C GLN A 281 -47.30 -71.39 -122.08
N LYS A 282 -48.27 -70.47 -122.21
CA LYS A 282 -49.25 -70.47 -123.32
C LYS A 282 -48.55 -70.46 -124.68
N VAL A 283 -47.54 -69.60 -124.86
CA VAL A 283 -46.73 -69.55 -126.10
C VAL A 283 -45.95 -70.86 -126.33
N ARG A 284 -45.50 -71.57 -125.29
CA ARG A 284 -44.91 -72.91 -125.43
C ARG A 284 -45.96 -73.94 -125.84
N GLU A 285 -47.14 -73.92 -125.25
CA GLU A 285 -48.24 -74.84 -125.58
C GLU A 285 -48.77 -74.61 -127.00
N GLU A 286 -48.92 -73.35 -127.44
CA GLU A 286 -49.29 -72.99 -128.80
C GLU A 286 -48.22 -73.39 -129.83
N THR A 287 -46.93 -73.16 -129.55
CA THR A 287 -45.85 -73.59 -130.46
C THR A 287 -45.68 -75.11 -130.49
N GLN A 288 -45.98 -75.81 -129.39
CA GLN A 288 -46.01 -77.27 -129.32
C GLN A 288 -47.22 -77.84 -130.08
N ALA A 289 -48.38 -77.18 -130.03
CA ALA A 289 -49.54 -77.53 -130.85
C ALA A 289 -49.29 -77.28 -132.36
N HIS A 290 -48.66 -76.15 -132.71
CA HIS A 290 -48.33 -75.81 -134.10
C HIS A 290 -47.29 -76.77 -134.71
N THR A 291 -46.26 -77.17 -133.96
CA THR A 291 -45.28 -78.17 -134.41
C THR A 291 -45.92 -79.55 -134.56
N MET A 292 -46.84 -79.95 -133.69
CA MET A 292 -47.63 -81.18 -133.87
C MET A 292 -48.50 -81.13 -135.16
N HIS A 293 -49.13 -80.00 -135.46
CA HIS A 293 -49.89 -79.83 -136.71
C HIS A 293 -48.99 -80.05 -137.94
N LEU A 294 -47.85 -79.36 -137.99
CA LEU A 294 -46.83 -79.52 -139.05
C LEU A 294 -46.37 -80.97 -139.23
N PHE A 295 -46.14 -81.72 -138.15
CA PHE A 295 -45.79 -83.15 -138.25
C PHE A 295 -46.93 -84.00 -138.82
N THR A 296 -48.19 -83.72 -138.46
CA THR A 296 -49.33 -84.45 -139.05
C THR A 296 -49.55 -84.15 -140.53
N GLU A 297 -49.38 -82.90 -140.96
CA GLU A 297 -49.45 -82.52 -142.38
C GLU A 297 -48.30 -83.14 -143.18
N GLN A 298 -47.07 -83.11 -142.65
CA GLN A 298 -45.91 -83.70 -143.29
C GLN A 298 -46.05 -85.24 -143.43
N THR A 299 -46.71 -85.89 -142.47
CA THR A 299 -47.01 -87.33 -142.52
C THR A 299 -48.06 -87.63 -143.59
N GLN A 300 -49.15 -86.87 -143.67
CA GLN A 300 -50.14 -87.05 -144.76
C GLN A 300 -49.56 -86.77 -146.15
N VAL A 301 -48.54 -85.91 -146.27
CA VAL A 301 -47.80 -85.70 -147.53
C VAL A 301 -46.88 -86.88 -147.84
N SER A 302 -46.24 -87.51 -146.84
CA SER A 302 -45.40 -88.70 -147.06
C SER A 302 -46.22 -89.94 -147.42
N GLU A 303 -47.38 -90.16 -146.80
CA GLU A 303 -48.30 -91.26 -147.13
C GLU A 303 -48.77 -91.20 -148.59
N LYS A 304 -49.23 -90.03 -149.05
CA LYS A 304 -49.58 -89.81 -150.47
C LYS A 304 -48.40 -90.05 -151.41
N LYS A 305 -47.17 -89.78 -150.97
CA LYS A 305 -45.94 -90.06 -151.72
C LYS A 305 -45.63 -91.56 -151.78
N ILE A 306 -45.97 -92.31 -150.74
CA ILE A 306 -45.83 -93.77 -150.71
C ILE A 306 -46.85 -94.42 -151.65
N ASP A 307 -48.11 -93.98 -151.67
CA ASP A 307 -49.12 -94.48 -152.63
C ASP A 307 -48.72 -94.24 -154.10
N GLU A 308 -48.20 -93.06 -154.43
CA GLU A 308 -47.65 -92.76 -155.77
C GLU A 308 -46.49 -93.70 -156.13
N LEU A 309 -45.59 -93.95 -155.17
CA LEU A 309 -44.43 -94.84 -155.36
C LEU A 309 -44.83 -96.31 -155.47
N ASP A 310 -45.87 -96.77 -154.79
CA ASP A 310 -46.33 -98.16 -154.82
C ASP A 310 -47.02 -98.51 -156.16
N VAL A 311 -47.75 -97.54 -156.74
CA VAL A 311 -48.26 -97.62 -158.13
C VAL A 311 -47.11 -97.63 -159.15
N ALA A 312 -46.05 -96.85 -158.92
CA ALA A 312 -44.84 -96.89 -159.75
C ALA A 312 -44.09 -98.22 -159.59
N LEU A 313 -43.99 -98.76 -158.36
CA LEU A 313 -43.26 -99.99 -158.03
C LEU A 313 -43.91 -101.20 -158.70
N ARG A 314 -45.25 -101.33 -158.67
CA ARG A 314 -45.96 -102.41 -159.39
C ARG A 314 -45.74 -102.34 -160.91
N LYS A 315 -45.55 -101.13 -161.46
CA LYS A 315 -45.26 -100.90 -162.88
C LYS A 315 -43.78 -101.09 -163.24
N ALA A 316 -42.88 -100.96 -162.26
CA ALA A 316 -41.45 -101.23 -162.39
C ALA A 316 -41.11 -102.72 -162.23
N LEU A 317 -41.69 -103.41 -161.24
CA LEU A 317 -41.45 -104.85 -160.99
C LEU A 317 -41.82 -105.73 -162.19
N ALA A 318 -42.82 -105.34 -162.97
CA ALA A 318 -43.18 -106.00 -164.24
C ALA A 318 -42.17 -105.79 -165.39
N ARG A 319 -41.10 -105.00 -165.18
CA ARG A 319 -40.11 -104.61 -166.20
C ARG A 319 -38.65 -104.72 -165.73
N VAL A 320 -38.42 -104.72 -164.41
CA VAL A 320 -37.13 -105.01 -163.76
C VAL A 320 -36.79 -106.50 -163.87
N ALA A 321 -37.81 -107.38 -163.87
CA ALA A 321 -37.66 -108.81 -164.11
C ALA A 321 -37.02 -109.18 -165.47
N GLU A 322 -36.90 -108.23 -166.41
CA GLU A 322 -36.24 -108.41 -167.70
C GLU A 322 -34.80 -107.80 -167.77
N LEU A 323 -34.34 -106.99 -166.78
CA LEU A 323 -33.22 -106.02 -166.99
C LEU A 323 -32.25 -105.66 -165.80
N GLU A 324 -32.23 -106.30 -164.62
CA GLU A 324 -31.67 -105.71 -163.34
C GLU A 324 -30.11 -105.65 -163.03
N ALA A 325 -29.59 -104.55 -162.32
CA ALA A 325 -28.14 -104.18 -162.04
C ALA A 325 -27.48 -103.34 -160.79
N ALA A 326 -27.61 -101.99 -160.48
CA ALA A 326 -26.52 -101.10 -159.80
C ALA A 326 -26.93 -99.83 -158.89
N GLN A 327 -26.19 -98.91 -158.13
CA GLN A 327 -24.82 -98.60 -157.48
C GLN A 327 -24.77 -97.27 -156.50
N SER A 328 -23.62 -96.74 -155.93
CA SER A 328 -23.45 -95.63 -154.82
C SER A 328 -22.06 -94.83 -154.77
N ALA A 329 -21.53 -93.81 -153.95
CA ALA A 329 -21.69 -92.88 -152.72
C ALA A 329 -20.63 -91.63 -152.75
N ALA A 330 -20.17 -90.66 -151.86
CA ALA A 330 -20.18 -89.99 -150.46
C ALA A 330 -19.46 -88.52 -150.49
N ALA A 331 -18.94 -87.59 -149.58
CA ALA A 331 -18.72 -87.08 -148.12
C ALA A 331 -17.95 -85.63 -148.12
N THR A 332 -17.52 -84.67 -147.18
CA THR A 332 -17.59 -84.00 -145.75
C THR A 332 -16.81 -82.55 -145.76
N GLN A 333 -16.36 -81.56 -144.86
CA GLN A 333 -15.96 -81.08 -143.42
C GLN A 333 -15.81 -79.45 -143.31
N VAL A 334 -15.28 -78.49 -142.43
CA VAL A 334 -14.81 -78.05 -141.00
C VAL A 334 -14.18 -76.51 -141.00
N ALA A 335 -13.76 -75.50 -140.10
CA ALA A 335 -13.45 -75.01 -138.64
C ALA A 335 -13.34 -73.37 -138.38
N THR A 336 -12.91 -72.75 -137.19
CA THR A 336 -12.95 -71.24 -136.74
C THR A 336 -11.99 -70.61 -135.58
N ILE A 337 -11.76 -69.23 -135.32
CA ILE A 337 -10.96 -68.53 -134.16
C ILE A 337 -11.07 -66.91 -133.83
N ALA A 338 -10.40 -66.22 -132.80
CA ALA A 338 -10.44 -64.74 -132.26
C ALA A 338 -9.12 -64.11 -131.52
N ASP A 339 -8.78 -62.93 -130.79
CA ASP A 339 -9.19 -61.60 -130.05
C ASP A 339 -7.96 -60.51 -129.81
N LEU A 340 -7.69 -59.37 -129.01
CA LEU A 340 -8.19 -58.32 -127.95
C LEU A 340 -7.15 -57.09 -127.52
N SER A 341 -7.43 -55.86 -126.85
CA SER A 341 -6.52 -54.88 -125.96
C SER A 341 -6.79 -53.27 -125.64
N PRO A 342 -6.27 -52.53 -124.53
CA PRO A 342 -6.41 -51.00 -124.13
C PRO A 342 -5.33 -50.13 -123.20
N THR A 343 -5.39 -48.73 -122.87
CA THR A 343 -4.85 -47.88 -121.61
C THR A 343 -4.36 -46.28 -121.57
N ALA A 344 -4.47 -45.44 -120.42
CA ALA A 344 -3.75 -44.18 -119.76
C ALA A 344 -3.84 -42.56 -120.01
N GLY A 345 -3.59 -41.64 -118.98
CA GLY A 345 -3.13 -40.16 -119.12
C GLY A 345 -3.35 -38.97 -118.06
N ASP A 346 -2.28 -38.20 -117.72
CA ASP A 346 -1.97 -37.00 -116.79
C ASP A 346 -2.77 -35.63 -116.78
N LEU A 347 -2.57 -34.51 -115.98
CA LEU A 347 -1.95 -34.05 -114.65
C LEU A 347 -2.10 -32.48 -114.37
N HIS A 348 -2.10 -31.92 -113.12
CA HIS A 348 -2.23 -30.45 -112.69
C HIS A 348 -1.86 -30.15 -111.16
N LEU A 349 -1.76 -28.96 -110.46
CA LEU A 349 -1.50 -27.46 -110.61
C LEU A 349 -1.30 -26.73 -109.19
N ALA A 350 -0.78 -25.47 -108.99
CA ALA A 350 -0.64 -24.74 -107.66
C ALA A 350 -0.29 -23.20 -107.64
N THR A 351 -0.61 -22.42 -106.55
CA THR A 351 -0.04 -21.05 -106.21
C THR A 351 -0.05 -20.61 -104.72
N HIS A 352 1.02 -20.86 -103.94
CA HIS A 352 1.58 -19.98 -102.87
C HIS A 352 2.84 -20.65 -102.28
N GLY A 353 3.98 -19.95 -102.21
CA GLY A 353 5.29 -20.57 -101.99
C GLY A 353 5.86 -20.46 -100.57
N LEU A 354 5.70 -21.52 -99.78
CA LEU A 354 6.57 -21.91 -98.65
C LEU A 354 6.63 -23.44 -98.62
N SER A 355 7.78 -24.04 -98.31
CA SER A 355 7.89 -25.51 -98.25
C SER A 355 7.09 -26.06 -97.06
N PRO A 356 6.24 -27.10 -97.24
CA PRO A 356 5.46 -27.67 -96.15
C PRO A 356 6.32 -28.12 -94.95
N THR A 357 7.49 -28.72 -95.20
CA THR A 357 8.42 -29.16 -94.14
C THR A 357 8.92 -28.01 -93.27
N ASP A 358 9.13 -26.84 -93.85
CA ASP A 358 9.77 -25.72 -93.15
C ASP A 358 8.76 -25.02 -92.23
N MET A 359 7.47 -24.98 -92.64
CA MET A 359 6.39 -24.56 -91.75
C MET A 359 6.16 -25.57 -90.61
N TYR A 360 6.16 -26.87 -90.88
CA TYR A 360 6.03 -27.88 -89.81
C TYR A 360 7.19 -27.84 -88.82
N ASN A 361 8.44 -27.76 -89.29
CA ASN A 361 9.61 -27.62 -88.41
C ASN A 361 9.51 -26.35 -87.56
N ARG A 362 9.11 -25.22 -88.15
CA ARG A 362 9.00 -23.96 -87.42
C ARG A 362 7.86 -23.95 -86.39
N ILE A 363 6.74 -24.63 -86.68
CA ILE A 363 5.65 -24.84 -85.72
C ILE A 363 6.14 -25.69 -84.54
N VAL A 364 6.79 -26.82 -84.79
CA VAL A 364 7.29 -27.72 -83.74
C VAL A 364 8.39 -27.07 -82.88
N GLU A 365 9.25 -26.23 -83.46
CA GLU A 365 10.20 -25.40 -82.69
C GLU A 365 9.49 -24.40 -81.75
N LEU A 366 8.46 -23.71 -82.25
CA LEU A 366 7.70 -22.74 -81.47
C LEU A 366 6.85 -23.43 -80.38
N ASP A 367 6.21 -24.55 -80.69
CA ASP A 367 5.48 -25.36 -79.70
C ASP A 367 6.42 -25.84 -78.58
N LYS A 368 7.64 -26.27 -78.92
CA LYS A 368 8.65 -26.62 -77.91
C LYS A 368 9.07 -25.41 -77.07
N GLN A 369 9.34 -24.26 -77.69
CA GLN A 369 9.68 -23.04 -76.95
C GLN A 369 8.54 -22.61 -76.02
N VAL A 370 7.28 -22.66 -76.47
CA VAL A 370 6.09 -22.39 -75.66
C VAL A 370 5.90 -23.39 -74.52
N LEU A 371 6.30 -24.66 -74.68
CA LEU A 371 6.28 -25.64 -73.59
C LEU A 371 7.40 -25.40 -72.57
N ASP A 372 8.62 -25.11 -73.00
CA ASP A 372 9.75 -24.79 -72.12
C ASP A 372 9.51 -23.45 -71.36
N GLU A 373 8.89 -22.46 -72.01
CA GLU A 373 8.41 -21.22 -71.39
C GLU A 373 7.28 -21.46 -70.38
N ARG A 374 6.36 -22.40 -70.66
CA ARG A 374 5.31 -22.78 -69.70
C ARG A 374 5.87 -23.49 -68.46
N ALA A 375 6.83 -24.40 -68.62
CA ALA A 375 7.46 -25.10 -67.50
C ALA A 375 8.31 -24.16 -66.61
N THR A 376 9.02 -23.21 -67.23
CA THR A 376 9.75 -22.16 -66.50
C THR A 376 8.80 -21.16 -65.83
N LYS A 377 7.67 -20.81 -66.47
CA LYS A 377 6.60 -20.01 -65.86
C LYS A 377 5.94 -20.72 -64.67
N GLU A 378 5.59 -21.99 -64.78
CA GLU A 378 4.96 -22.78 -63.70
C GLU A 378 5.88 -22.93 -62.48
N THR A 379 7.20 -23.07 -62.71
CA THR A 379 8.19 -23.10 -61.61
C THR A 379 8.40 -21.72 -60.98
N LEU A 380 8.43 -20.64 -61.78
CA LEU A 380 8.44 -19.26 -61.27
C LEU A 380 7.17 -18.91 -60.49
N GLU A 381 6.00 -19.38 -60.92
CA GLU A 381 4.72 -19.21 -60.23
C GLU A 381 4.76 -19.89 -58.85
N LYS A 382 5.26 -21.12 -58.75
CA LYS A 382 5.45 -21.80 -57.45
C LYS A 382 6.44 -21.08 -56.52
N TYR A 383 7.49 -20.46 -57.06
CA TYR A 383 8.38 -19.61 -56.25
C TYR A 383 7.71 -18.30 -55.81
N LEU A 384 6.92 -17.66 -56.69
CA LEU A 384 6.15 -16.46 -56.36
C LEU A 384 5.06 -16.74 -55.32
N GLU A 385 4.30 -17.82 -55.47
CA GLU A 385 3.31 -18.30 -54.49
C GLU A 385 3.97 -18.58 -53.14
N ARG A 386 5.13 -19.26 -53.12
CA ARG A 386 5.87 -19.49 -51.88
C ARG A 386 6.30 -18.17 -51.23
N ILE A 387 6.88 -17.24 -51.99
CA ILE A 387 7.31 -15.93 -51.46
C ILE A 387 6.10 -15.14 -50.96
N LEU A 388 4.98 -15.15 -51.69
CA LEU A 388 3.74 -14.49 -51.31
C LEU A 388 3.15 -15.09 -50.03
N ASN A 389 3.14 -16.42 -49.89
CA ASN A 389 2.70 -17.13 -48.67
C ASN A 389 3.63 -16.86 -47.48
N GLU A 390 4.96 -16.81 -47.70
CA GLU A 390 5.92 -16.43 -46.66
C GLU A 390 5.81 -14.94 -46.26
N VAL A 391 5.49 -14.03 -47.19
CA VAL A 391 5.29 -12.60 -46.91
C VAL A 391 3.95 -12.36 -46.20
N THR A 392 2.85 -12.94 -46.68
CA THR A 392 1.50 -12.79 -46.10
C THR A 392 1.38 -13.44 -44.72
N SER A 393 2.07 -14.55 -44.46
CA SER A 393 2.13 -15.14 -43.11
C SER A 393 3.01 -14.33 -42.13
N LYS A 394 4.08 -13.69 -42.61
CA LYS A 394 4.95 -12.83 -41.78
C LYS A 394 4.39 -11.43 -41.57
N ALA A 395 3.56 -10.90 -42.47
CA ALA A 395 2.91 -9.59 -42.36
C ALA A 395 2.15 -9.35 -41.03
N PRO A 396 1.22 -10.22 -40.59
CA PRO A 396 0.51 -10.03 -39.32
C PRO A 396 1.42 -10.15 -38.10
N TYR A 397 2.54 -10.89 -38.19
CA TYR A 397 3.55 -10.95 -37.13
C TYR A 397 4.34 -9.63 -37.05
N LEU A 398 4.78 -9.09 -38.20
CA LEU A 398 5.44 -7.79 -38.27
C LEU A 398 4.53 -6.65 -37.79
N ASP A 399 3.23 -6.69 -38.10
CA ASP A 399 2.28 -5.66 -37.64
C ASP A 399 1.90 -5.80 -36.16
N ARG A 400 1.94 -7.00 -35.57
CA ARG A 400 1.92 -7.17 -34.10
C ARG A 400 3.16 -6.58 -33.46
N LEU A 401 4.35 -6.93 -33.97
CA LEU A 401 5.63 -6.47 -33.45
C LEU A 401 5.80 -4.94 -33.57
N LYS A 402 5.31 -4.31 -34.66
CA LYS A 402 5.20 -2.83 -34.76
C LYS A 402 4.29 -2.24 -33.69
N LYS A 403 3.10 -2.83 -33.45
CA LYS A 403 2.14 -2.34 -32.44
C LYS A 403 2.67 -2.52 -31.02
N GLU A 404 3.40 -3.59 -30.76
CA GLU A 404 4.07 -3.85 -29.48
C GLU A 404 5.25 -2.91 -29.26
N ASN A 405 6.08 -2.68 -30.29
CA ASN A 405 7.17 -1.70 -30.22
C ASN A 405 6.64 -0.27 -30.02
N ALA A 406 5.59 0.14 -30.73
CA ALA A 406 4.95 1.44 -30.54
C ALA A 406 4.35 1.62 -29.12
N ARG A 407 3.78 0.56 -28.54
CA ARG A 407 3.34 0.56 -27.13
C ARG A 407 4.52 0.68 -26.15
N ALA A 408 5.62 -0.02 -26.41
CA ALA A 408 6.82 0.03 -25.59
C ALA A 408 7.48 1.42 -25.62
N LEU A 409 7.53 2.07 -26.79
CA LEU A 409 7.98 3.45 -26.93
C LEU A 409 7.06 4.42 -26.18
N ALA A 410 5.74 4.35 -26.38
CA ALA A 410 4.79 5.21 -25.66
C ALA A 410 4.87 5.05 -24.12
N ALA A 411 5.12 3.83 -23.64
CA ALA A 411 5.35 3.57 -22.21
C ALA A 411 6.70 4.12 -21.71
N HIS A 412 7.76 4.02 -22.53
CA HIS A 412 9.07 4.59 -22.24
C HIS A 412 9.01 6.13 -22.17
N ASP A 413 8.26 6.76 -23.07
CA ASP A 413 8.10 8.22 -23.12
C ASP A 413 7.32 8.74 -21.90
N GLN A 414 6.25 8.04 -21.50
CA GLN A 414 5.51 8.32 -20.25
C GLN A 414 6.37 8.13 -19.00
N LEU A 415 7.26 7.14 -18.98
CA LEU A 415 8.22 6.96 -17.87
C LEU A 415 9.28 8.06 -17.85
N SER A 416 9.71 8.52 -19.03
CA SER A 416 10.66 9.63 -19.17
C SER A 416 10.05 10.96 -18.70
N GLU A 417 8.81 11.29 -19.09
CA GLU A 417 8.09 12.48 -18.60
C GLU A 417 7.87 12.43 -17.08
N ARG A 418 7.54 11.26 -16.52
CA ARG A 418 7.43 11.05 -15.07
C ARG A 418 8.77 11.17 -14.35
N LEU A 419 9.88 10.82 -14.99
CA LEU A 419 11.23 10.97 -14.44
C LEU A 419 11.68 12.43 -14.48
N ASP A 420 11.45 13.14 -15.59
CA ASP A 420 11.78 14.56 -15.72
C ASP A 420 10.96 15.46 -14.79
N THR A 421 9.65 15.22 -14.66
CA THR A 421 8.82 15.96 -13.70
C THR A 421 9.27 15.73 -12.24
N ARG A 422 9.73 14.52 -11.89
CA ARG A 422 10.32 14.22 -10.58
C ARG A 422 11.70 14.87 -10.41
N ASN A 423 12.56 14.86 -11.43
CA ASN A 423 13.84 15.57 -11.41
C ASN A 423 13.65 17.08 -11.24
N GLN A 424 12.66 17.68 -11.91
CA GLN A 424 12.32 19.09 -11.74
C GLN A 424 11.72 19.43 -10.36
N GLN A 425 11.12 18.46 -9.66
CA GLN A 425 10.71 18.61 -8.26
C GLN A 425 11.93 18.53 -7.32
N LEU A 426 12.80 17.53 -7.52
CA LEU A 426 14.04 17.40 -6.75
C LEU A 426 14.96 18.61 -6.91
N LEU A 427 15.13 19.14 -8.13
CA LEU A 427 15.92 20.36 -8.40
C LEU A 427 15.30 21.63 -7.79
N ARG A 428 13.98 21.67 -7.56
CA ARG A 428 13.32 22.73 -6.80
C ARG A 428 13.63 22.61 -5.32
N ILE A 429 13.39 21.44 -4.72
CA ILE A 429 13.68 21.15 -3.31
C ILE A 429 15.18 21.38 -2.99
N VAL A 430 16.09 20.95 -3.86
CA VAL A 430 17.54 21.19 -3.70
C VAL A 430 17.88 22.68 -3.79
N ARG A 431 17.20 23.46 -4.64
CA ARG A 431 17.37 24.92 -4.69
C ARG A 431 16.85 25.58 -3.41
N GLU A 432 15.63 25.24 -3.00
CA GLU A 432 14.99 25.76 -1.77
C GLU A 432 15.86 25.49 -0.53
N LEU A 433 16.40 24.26 -0.40
CA LEU A 433 17.35 23.89 0.65
C LEU A 433 18.70 24.60 0.52
N SER A 434 19.17 24.86 -0.71
CA SER A 434 20.42 25.60 -0.95
C SER A 434 20.27 27.10 -0.68
N GLU A 435 19.10 27.69 -0.91
CA GLU A 435 18.79 29.10 -0.61
C GLU A 435 18.61 29.29 0.90
N ALA A 436 17.87 28.38 1.56
CA ALA A 436 17.77 28.33 3.03
C ALA A 436 19.14 28.16 3.72
N LYS A 437 20.07 27.41 3.09
CA LYS A 437 21.44 27.25 3.60
C LYS A 437 22.39 28.39 3.21
N GLY A 438 22.16 29.03 2.07
CA GLY A 438 22.92 30.20 1.60
C GLY A 438 22.62 31.48 2.36
N GLY A 439 21.41 31.62 2.92
CA GLY A 439 21.00 32.78 3.72
C GLY A 439 21.71 32.95 5.06
N ASN A 440 22.51 31.96 5.52
CA ASN A 440 23.18 31.99 6.83
C ASN A 440 24.72 32.07 6.71
N SER A 441 25.21 33.04 5.94
CA SER A 441 26.64 33.20 5.63
C SER A 441 27.41 34.11 6.61
N THR A 442 27.51 33.72 7.87
CA THR A 442 28.54 34.24 8.80
C THR A 442 29.15 33.09 9.60
N GLY A 443 30.49 33.06 9.69
CA GLY A 443 31.22 31.89 10.16
C GLY A 443 31.08 31.63 11.66
N GLY A 444 30.54 30.47 12.01
CA GLY A 444 30.55 29.94 13.38
C GLY A 444 30.45 28.42 13.38
N SER A 445 31.32 27.74 14.14
CA SER A 445 31.23 26.29 14.37
C SER A 445 30.14 26.00 15.40
N VAL A 446 28.89 26.26 15.03
CA VAL A 446 27.73 26.05 15.90
C VAL A 446 27.46 24.56 16.02
N VAL A 447 27.72 24.02 17.22
CA VAL A 447 27.14 22.75 17.65
C VAL A 447 25.62 22.89 17.57
N VAL A 448 24.96 21.99 16.86
CA VAL A 448 23.51 22.06 16.61
C VAL A 448 22.75 21.60 17.86
N THR A 449 22.77 22.44 18.91
CA THR A 449 21.80 22.41 20.00
C THR A 449 20.48 22.94 19.48
N ILE A 450 19.59 22.02 19.09
CA ILE A 450 18.20 22.37 18.74
C ILE A 450 17.45 22.59 20.05
N GLU A 451 17.33 23.84 20.47
CA GLU A 451 16.23 24.25 21.35
C GLU A 451 14.96 24.37 20.47
N PRO A 452 13.89 23.62 20.76
CA PRO A 452 12.73 23.54 19.87
C PRO A 452 11.60 24.49 20.33
N ASP A 453 11.57 25.71 19.79
CA ASP A 453 10.41 26.59 19.96
C ASP A 453 9.20 26.06 19.17
N ASP A 454 8.20 25.60 19.93
CA ASP A 454 6.78 25.39 19.61
C ASP A 454 6.37 25.29 18.12
N GLY A 455 6.29 24.06 17.60
CA GLY A 455 5.62 23.84 16.31
C GLY A 455 5.58 22.41 15.74
N GLY A 456 6.46 21.50 16.17
CA GLY A 456 6.47 20.15 15.61
C GLY A 456 7.55 19.22 16.12
N MET A 457 7.35 18.60 17.29
CA MET A 457 8.15 17.43 17.66
C MET A 457 7.87 16.26 16.70
N CYS A 458 8.90 15.83 15.98
CA CYS A 458 8.87 14.58 15.23
C CYS A 458 8.75 13.43 16.24
N THR A 459 7.55 12.87 16.36
CA THR A 459 7.22 11.83 17.35
C THR A 459 7.99 10.54 17.09
N SER A 460 8.18 9.72 18.12
CA SER A 460 8.78 8.38 17.96
C SER A 460 8.11 7.56 16.86
N ALA A 461 6.79 7.69 16.70
CA ALA A 461 6.01 7.00 15.66
C ALA A 461 6.25 7.55 14.24
N GLN A 462 6.72 8.79 14.08
CA GLN A 462 7.16 9.31 12.77
C GLN A 462 8.56 8.81 12.42
N TRP A 463 9.46 8.70 13.40
CA TRP A 463 10.75 8.03 13.20
C TRP A 463 10.59 6.53 12.91
N GLU A 464 9.70 5.85 13.62
CA GLU A 464 9.35 4.45 13.39
C GLU A 464 8.79 4.24 11.97
N LYS A 465 7.84 5.08 11.52
CA LYS A 465 7.36 5.08 10.12
C LYS A 465 8.46 5.33 9.08
N VAL A 466 9.31 6.34 9.28
CA VAL A 466 10.42 6.62 8.37
C VAL A 466 11.41 5.45 8.32
N GLN A 467 11.58 4.73 9.43
CA GLN A 467 12.43 3.54 9.48
C GLN A 467 11.76 2.33 8.81
N ASP A 468 10.46 2.11 9.02
CA ASP A 468 9.67 1.08 8.34
C ASP A 468 9.67 1.31 6.81
N GLU A 469 9.40 2.53 6.35
CA GLU A 469 9.50 2.94 4.95
C GLU A 469 10.92 2.71 4.38
N LEU A 470 11.96 2.89 5.19
CA LEU A 470 13.34 2.55 4.82
C LEU A 470 13.58 1.04 4.74
N THR A 471 12.83 0.21 5.46
CA THR A 471 12.90 -1.27 5.33
C THR A 471 12.09 -1.78 4.15
N THR A 472 10.91 -1.23 3.86
CA THR A 472 10.11 -1.62 2.69
C THR A 472 10.82 -1.25 1.40
N LEU A 473 11.35 -0.03 1.28
CA LEU A 473 12.13 0.40 0.11
C LEU A 473 13.44 -0.39 -0.07
N ARG A 474 14.01 -0.97 1.00
CA ARG A 474 15.13 -1.92 0.91
C ARG A 474 14.67 -3.27 0.36
N ALA A 475 13.59 -3.83 0.90
CA ALA A 475 13.04 -5.12 0.46
C ALA A 475 12.45 -5.07 -0.96
N GLU A 476 11.90 -3.93 -1.40
CA GLU A 476 11.49 -3.69 -2.78
C GLU A 476 12.70 -3.64 -3.71
N ARG A 477 13.73 -2.85 -3.39
CA ARG A 477 14.98 -2.82 -4.16
C ARG A 477 15.68 -4.19 -4.22
N GLU A 478 15.59 -5.00 -3.17
CA GLU A 478 16.11 -6.37 -3.16
C GLU A 478 15.33 -7.27 -4.14
N ARG A 479 13.99 -7.23 -4.12
CA ARG A 479 13.16 -7.93 -5.13
C ARG A 479 13.38 -7.44 -6.56
N GLU A 480 13.60 -6.14 -6.76
CA GLU A 480 13.98 -5.59 -8.07
C GLU A 480 15.32 -6.15 -8.54
N GLN A 481 16.31 -6.26 -7.64
CA GLN A 481 17.60 -6.88 -7.95
C GLN A 481 17.47 -8.38 -8.25
N GLU A 482 16.62 -9.12 -7.53
CA GLU A 482 16.30 -10.52 -7.84
C GLU A 482 15.62 -10.66 -9.21
N MET A 483 14.67 -9.79 -9.53
CA MET A 483 13.97 -9.77 -10.82
C MET A 483 14.94 -9.46 -11.97
N VAL A 484 15.79 -8.44 -11.82
CA VAL A 484 16.84 -8.11 -12.81
C VAL A 484 17.84 -9.27 -12.95
N ALA A 485 18.24 -9.92 -11.85
CA ALA A 485 19.09 -11.11 -11.90
C ALA A 485 18.41 -12.31 -12.58
N ALA A 486 17.10 -12.48 -12.42
CA ALA A 486 16.31 -13.50 -13.12
C ALA A 486 16.21 -13.20 -14.63
N VAL A 487 15.94 -11.95 -15.02
CA VAL A 487 15.93 -11.51 -16.43
C VAL A 487 17.31 -11.66 -17.06
N VAL A 488 18.39 -11.34 -16.35
CA VAL A 488 19.77 -11.58 -16.80
C VAL A 488 20.05 -13.07 -16.99
N LYS A 489 19.66 -13.93 -16.03
CA LYS A 489 19.77 -15.40 -16.17
C LYS A 489 18.97 -15.93 -17.36
N GLN A 490 17.76 -15.43 -17.61
CA GLN A 490 16.96 -15.80 -18.77
C GLN A 490 17.61 -15.33 -20.07
N ARG A 491 18.06 -14.07 -20.15
CA ARG A 491 18.80 -13.53 -21.30
C ARG A 491 20.03 -14.37 -21.62
N ASP A 492 20.81 -14.73 -20.61
CA ASP A 492 22.06 -15.47 -20.80
C ASP A 492 21.80 -16.95 -21.10
N MET A 493 20.73 -17.54 -20.55
CA MET A 493 20.22 -18.85 -20.99
C MET A 493 19.79 -18.84 -22.46
N TYR A 494 18.99 -17.85 -22.89
CA TYR A 494 18.60 -17.70 -24.29
C TYR A 494 19.81 -17.43 -25.20
N ARG A 495 20.79 -16.65 -24.76
CA ARG A 495 22.05 -16.45 -25.49
C ARG A 495 22.85 -17.73 -25.65
N VAL A 496 22.92 -18.57 -24.60
CA VAL A 496 23.55 -19.90 -24.68
C VAL A 496 22.77 -20.80 -25.62
N LEU A 497 21.43 -20.87 -25.51
CA LEU A 497 20.58 -21.65 -26.40
C LEU A 497 20.68 -21.19 -27.86
N LEU A 498 20.82 -19.88 -28.13
CA LEU A 498 21.05 -19.36 -29.47
C LEU A 498 22.44 -19.78 -29.98
N SER A 499 23.49 -19.65 -29.17
CA SER A 499 24.83 -20.12 -29.55
C SER A 499 24.91 -21.65 -29.74
N GLN A 500 24.05 -22.41 -29.06
CA GLN A 500 23.87 -23.86 -29.25
C GLN A 500 23.03 -24.18 -30.50
N ALA A 501 22.09 -23.32 -30.90
CA ALA A 501 21.40 -23.42 -32.17
C ALA A 501 22.34 -23.10 -33.34
N ASP A 502 23.10 -22.00 -33.25
CA ASP A 502 24.10 -21.60 -34.24
C ASP A 502 25.19 -22.67 -34.40
N SER A 503 25.73 -23.22 -33.29
CA SER A 503 26.69 -24.33 -33.39
C SER A 503 26.06 -25.61 -33.92
N ARG A 504 24.79 -25.94 -33.62
CA ARG A 504 24.09 -27.06 -34.28
C ARG A 504 23.84 -26.85 -35.77
N VAL A 505 23.65 -25.61 -36.22
CA VAL A 505 23.53 -25.23 -37.64
C VAL A 505 24.90 -25.33 -38.33
N VAL A 506 25.99 -24.98 -37.64
CA VAL A 506 27.36 -25.18 -38.12
C VAL A 506 27.74 -26.67 -38.14
N ASP A 507 27.35 -27.46 -37.14
CA ASP A 507 27.55 -28.91 -37.09
C ASP A 507 26.77 -29.63 -38.20
N HIS A 508 25.55 -29.18 -38.53
CA HIS A 508 24.82 -29.62 -39.72
C HIS A 508 25.49 -29.23 -41.06
N HIS A 509 26.50 -28.37 -41.02
CA HIS A 509 27.34 -28.02 -42.16
C HIS A 509 28.77 -28.60 -42.08
N ALA A 510 29.07 -29.43 -41.07
CA ALA A 510 30.42 -29.95 -40.83
C ALA A 510 30.55 -31.47 -41.09
N THR A 511 31.01 -31.78 -42.31
CA THR A 511 31.57 -33.06 -42.81
C THR A 511 30.59 -34.15 -43.30
N PRO A 512 31.01 -35.06 -44.22
CA PRO A 512 32.25 -35.08 -45.03
C PRO A 512 32.02 -34.98 -46.57
N SER A 513 33.12 -34.90 -47.32
CA SER A 513 33.21 -34.65 -48.77
C SER A 513 33.14 -35.88 -49.68
N SER A 514 32.71 -35.71 -50.95
CA SER A 514 33.33 -36.39 -52.10
C SER A 514 33.04 -35.76 -53.49
N SER A 515 34.09 -35.62 -54.31
CA SER A 515 34.14 -35.63 -55.79
C SER A 515 33.29 -34.66 -56.66
N SER A 516 34.02 -33.75 -57.32
CA SER A 516 33.73 -33.13 -58.64
C SER A 516 33.68 -34.18 -59.79
N PRO A 517 33.40 -33.86 -61.10
CA PRO A 517 33.96 -32.74 -61.88
C PRO A 517 32.91 -32.09 -62.85
N PRO A 518 33.17 -31.54 -64.07
CA PRO A 518 32.61 -30.23 -64.43
C PRO A 518 31.67 -30.25 -65.66
N ARG A 519 31.11 -29.07 -65.98
CA ARG A 519 30.55 -28.75 -67.31
C ARG A 519 31.55 -29.06 -68.43
N PRO A 520 31.11 -29.67 -69.55
CA PRO A 520 31.50 -29.21 -70.88
C PRO A 520 30.64 -28.00 -71.29
N SER A 521 31.27 -27.10 -72.06
CA SER A 521 30.73 -25.98 -72.86
C SER A 521 29.23 -25.67 -72.74
#